data_AF-A0A285JFZ8-F1
#
_entry.id   AF-A0A285JFZ8-F1
#
_cell.length_a   1.000
_cell.length_b   1.000
_cell.length_c   1.000
_cell.angle_alpha   90.00
_cell.angle_beta   90.00
_cell.angle_gamma   90.00
#
_symmetry.space_group_name_H-M   'P 1'
#
loop_
_entity.id
_entity.type
_entity.pdbx_description
1 polymer ?
#
loop_
_entity_poly.entity_id
_entity_poly.type
_entity_poly.pdbx_seq_one_letter_code
_entity_poly.pdbx_strand_id
1 'polypeptide(L)'
;MWIMLTILGCLIAACALPVVYSWYDDLAAQRRRSSAESDGTPDGTRAEPPATLEGVLAAQLTSGEITRGQYQRAMAKIAERDDERHPLVVPPEQGAAGV
;
A
#
# COMPACT_ATOMS: atom_id res chain seq x y z
N MET A 1 -27.58 -28.81 -6.93
CA MET A 1 -26.54 -28.03 -7.65
C MET A 1 -26.41 -26.60 -7.12
N TRP A 2 -27.50 -25.85 -6.94
CA TRP A 2 -27.49 -24.50 -6.34
C TRP A 2 -26.89 -24.42 -4.92
N ILE A 3 -27.20 -25.40 -4.06
CA ILE A 3 -26.69 -25.48 -2.67
C ILE A 3 -25.16 -25.65 -2.61
N MET A 4 -24.57 -26.34 -3.60
CA MET A 4 -23.10 -26.46 -3.69
C MET A 4 -22.45 -25.14 -4.11
N LEU A 5 -23.09 -24.39 -5.00
CA LEU A 5 -22.59 -23.09 -5.48
C LEU A 5 -22.61 -22.03 -4.37
N THR A 6 -23.63 -22.04 -3.51
CA THR A 6 -23.73 -21.12 -2.38
C THR A 6 -22.71 -21.45 -1.29
N ILE A 7 -22.51 -22.73 -0.96
CA ILE A 7 -21.51 -23.14 0.03
C ILE A 7 -20.09 -22.78 -0.44
N LEU A 8 -19.77 -23.02 -1.72
CA LEU A 8 -18.47 -22.65 -2.28
C LEU A 8 -18.23 -21.14 -2.27
N GLY A 9 -19.24 -20.34 -2.63
CA GLY A 9 -19.17 -18.88 -2.55
C GLY A 9 -18.95 -18.38 -1.13
N CYS A 10 -19.68 -18.91 -0.15
CA CYS A 10 -19.50 -18.57 1.26
C CYS A 10 -18.11 -18.95 1.79
N LEU A 11 -17.56 -20.09 1.36
CA LEU A 11 -16.26 -20.58 1.82
C LEU A 11 -15.11 -19.73 1.26
N ILE A 12 -15.21 -19.31 0.00
CA ILE A 12 -14.27 -18.36 -0.62
C ILE A 12 -14.35 -17.00 0.07
N ALA A 13 -15.57 -16.49 0.30
CA ALA A 13 -15.77 -15.21 1.00
C ALA A 13 -15.22 -15.27 2.43
N ALA A 14 -15.48 -16.34 3.18
CA ALA A 14 -14.98 -16.51 4.55
C ALA A 14 -13.45 -16.55 4.63
N CYS A 15 -12.75 -17.02 3.59
CA CYS A 15 -11.29 -16.97 3.54
C CYS A 15 -10.75 -15.60 3.13
N ALA A 16 -11.41 -14.90 2.21
CA ALA A 16 -10.93 -13.62 1.67
C ALA A 16 -11.26 -12.43 2.59
N LEU A 17 -12.41 -12.47 3.27
CA LEU A 17 -12.89 -11.41 4.14
C LEU A 17 -11.93 -11.06 5.28
N PRO A 18 -11.39 -11.98 6.11
CA PRO A 18 -10.52 -11.61 7.22
C PRO A 18 -9.22 -10.91 6.79
N VAL A 19 -8.67 -11.26 5.61
CA VAL A 19 -7.48 -10.60 5.06
C VAL A 19 -7.79 -9.15 4.66
N VAL A 20 -8.91 -8.94 3.96
CA VAL A 20 -9.34 -7.61 3.52
C VAL A 20 -9.83 -6.76 4.69
N TYR A 21 -10.53 -7.37 5.65
CA TYR A 21 -11.10 -6.69 6.81
C TYR A 21 -10.01 -6.23 7.78
N SER A 22 -8.95 -7.03 7.98
CA SER A 22 -7.79 -6.59 8.76
C SER A 22 -7.14 -5.33 8.18
N TRP A 23 -7.16 -5.17 6.86
CA TRP A 23 -6.63 -3.98 6.18
C TRP A 23 -7.51 -2.75 6.41
N TYR A 24 -8.83 -2.92 6.47
CA TYR A 24 -9.78 -1.82 6.70
C TYR A 24 -9.82 -1.37 8.16
N ASP A 25 -9.79 -2.31 9.12
CA ASP A 25 -9.81 -1.99 10.54
C ASP A 25 -8.53 -1.29 10.98
N ASP A 26 -7.36 -1.66 10.45
CA ASP A 26 -6.10 -1.00 10.78
C ASP A 26 -6.04 0.44 10.29
N LEU A 27 -6.51 0.73 9.07
CA LEU A 27 -6.60 2.10 8.57
C LEU A 27 -7.57 2.96 9.41
N ALA A 28 -8.71 2.39 9.83
CA ALA A 28 -9.68 3.07 10.67
C ALA A 28 -9.13 3.33 12.09
N ALA A 29 -8.35 2.40 12.62
CA ALA A 29 -7.68 2.55 13.91
C ALA A 29 -6.50 3.54 13.85
N GLN A 30 -5.72 3.54 12.77
CA GLN A 30 -4.65 4.52 12.54
C GLN A 30 -5.18 5.94 12.46
N ARG A 31 -6.30 6.18 11.75
CA ARG A 31 -6.92 7.52 11.69
C ARG A 31 -7.30 8.06 13.06
N ARG A 32 -7.75 7.20 13.97
CA ARG A 32 -8.11 7.59 15.36
C ARG A 32 -6.87 7.90 16.20
N ARG A 33 -5.80 7.11 16.04
CA ARG A 33 -4.53 7.30 16.78
C ARG A 33 -3.77 8.53 16.29
N SER A 34 -3.66 8.74 14.98
CA SER A 34 -3.01 9.93 14.41
C SER A 34 -3.74 11.23 14.78
N SER A 35 -5.06 11.21 14.95
CA SER A 35 -5.79 12.36 15.49
C SER A 35 -5.56 12.58 16.99
N ALA A 36 -5.18 11.56 17.75
CA ALA A 36 -4.90 11.66 19.18
C ALA A 36 -3.44 12.08 19.48
N GLU A 37 -2.48 11.65 18.66
CA GLU A 37 -1.04 11.91 18.87
C GLU A 37 -0.61 13.33 18.46
N SER A 38 -1.47 14.07 17.74
CA SER A 38 -1.15 15.44 17.32
C SER A 38 -1.13 16.47 18.48
N ASP A 39 -1.37 16.07 19.72
CA ASP A 39 -1.60 16.96 20.87
C ASP A 39 -0.57 16.81 22.03
N GLY A 40 0.59 16.15 21.82
CA GLY A 40 1.51 15.89 22.95
C GLY A 40 3.01 15.73 22.66
N THR A 41 3.78 16.77 22.99
CA THR A 41 5.20 16.77 23.42
C THR A 41 6.30 16.75 22.34
N PRO A 42 7.23 17.73 22.33
CA PRO A 42 8.43 17.71 21.49
C PRO A 42 9.66 17.25 22.29
N ASP A 43 10.31 16.14 21.89
CA ASP A 43 11.71 15.90 22.28
C ASP A 43 12.47 15.02 21.27
N GLY A 44 13.69 15.48 20.93
CA GLY A 44 14.81 14.68 20.43
C GLY A 44 14.74 14.02 19.05
N THR A 45 15.25 14.70 18.02
CA THR A 45 15.44 14.21 16.63
C THR A 45 14.16 14.14 15.81
N ARG A 46 13.69 15.31 15.40
CA ARG A 46 12.66 15.41 14.36
C ARG A 46 13.27 14.95 13.04
N ALA A 47 13.23 13.64 12.77
CA ALA A 47 13.30 13.16 11.40
C ALA A 47 12.29 13.99 10.62
N GLU A 48 12.72 14.66 9.54
CA GLU A 48 11.81 15.45 8.73
C GLU A 48 10.59 14.59 8.41
N PRO A 49 9.36 15.13 8.58
CA PRO A 49 8.17 14.37 8.23
C PRO A 49 8.33 13.89 6.80
N PRO A 50 8.07 12.61 6.52
CA PRO A 50 8.27 12.05 5.19
C PRO A 50 7.51 12.91 4.17
N ALA A 51 8.27 13.55 3.28
CA ALA A 51 7.73 14.49 2.30
C ALA A 51 6.90 13.78 1.22
N THR A 52 6.99 12.45 1.15
CA THR A 52 6.32 11.62 0.14
C THR A 52 5.60 10.44 0.80
N LEU A 53 4.61 9.91 0.09
CA LEU A 53 3.81 8.76 0.52
C LEU A 53 4.70 7.50 0.69
N GLU A 54 5.69 7.33 -0.17
CA GLU A 54 6.66 6.24 -0.11
C GLU A 54 7.50 6.30 1.16
N GLY A 55 7.90 7.51 1.57
CA GLY A 55 8.60 7.75 2.83
C GLY A 55 7.75 7.39 4.05
N VAL A 56 6.45 7.72 4.04
CA VAL A 56 5.51 7.32 5.11
C VAL A 56 5.45 5.81 5.22
N LEU A 57 5.29 5.10 4.10
CA LEU A 57 5.19 3.64 4.08
C LEU A 57 6.49 2.95 4.53
N ALA A 58 7.65 3.52 4.18
CA ALA A 58 8.94 3.02 4.65
C ALA A 58 9.10 3.22 6.18
N ALA A 59 8.68 4.37 6.71
CA ALA A 59 8.68 4.62 8.14
C ALA A 59 7.78 3.64 8.89
N GLN A 60 6.56 3.40 8.40
CA GLN A 60 5.61 2.45 8.99
C GLN A 60 6.10 1.00 8.94
N LEU A 61 6.80 0.60 7.87
CA LEU A 61 7.40 -0.73 7.81
C LEU A 61 8.51 -0.89 8.84
N THR A 62 9.32 0.15 9.01
CA THR A 62 10.45 0.15 9.95
C THR A 62 9.97 0.20 11.40
N SER A 63 8.88 0.91 11.69
CA SER A 63 8.23 0.92 13.00
C SER A 63 7.45 -0.37 13.30
N GLY A 64 7.27 -1.24 12.31
CA GLY A 64 6.50 -2.49 12.43
C GLY A 64 4.99 -2.28 12.45
N GLU A 65 4.51 -1.07 12.16
CA GLU A 65 3.08 -0.75 12.04
C GLU A 65 2.43 -1.45 10.85
N ILE A 66 3.21 -1.70 9.79
CA ILE A 66 2.77 -2.49 8.66
C ILE A 66 3.72 -3.65 8.41
N THR A 67 3.16 -4.74 7.93
CA THR A 67 3.91 -5.91 7.47
C THR A 67 4.55 -5.65 6.10
N ARG A 68 5.57 -6.43 5.78
CA ARG A 68 6.21 -6.43 4.45
C ARG A 68 5.20 -6.64 3.30
N GLY A 69 4.20 -7.49 3.50
CA GLY A 69 3.17 -7.76 2.48
C GLY A 69 2.24 -6.57 2.25
N GLN A 70 1.89 -5.83 3.31
CA GLN A 70 1.12 -4.60 3.21
C GLN A 70 1.92 -3.50 2.50
N TYR A 71 3.21 -3.35 2.83
CA TYR A 71 4.11 -2.42 2.14
C TYR A 71 4.20 -2.71 0.64
N GLN A 72 4.45 -3.96 0.26
CA GLN A 72 4.56 -4.36 -1.16
C GLN A 72 3.28 -4.07 -1.94
N ARG A 73 2.11 -4.37 -1.36
CA ARG A 73 0.82 -4.10 -1.99
C ARG A 73 0.54 -2.61 -2.12
N ALA A 74 0.93 -1.80 -1.13
CA ALA A 74 0.81 -0.35 -1.19
C ALA A 74 1.73 0.25 -2.27
N MET A 75 3.00 -0.20 -2.33
CA MET A 75 3.93 0.20 -3.41
C MET A 75 3.42 -0.17 -4.80
N ALA A 76 2.84 -1.37 -4.97
CA ALA A 76 2.29 -1.80 -6.25
C ALA A 76 1.18 -0.86 -6.76
N LYS A 77 0.30 -0.39 -5.86
CA LYS A 77 -0.75 0.59 -6.23
C LYS A 77 -0.19 1.96 -6.61
N ILE A 78 0.91 2.37 -5.99
CA ILE A 78 1.59 3.61 -6.35
C ILE A 78 2.19 3.48 -7.74
N ALA A 79 2.88 2.36 -8.02
CA ALA A 79 3.46 2.07 -9.32
C ALA A 79 2.42 2.00 -10.43
N GLU A 80 1.30 1.29 -10.21
CA GLU A 80 0.17 1.23 -11.16
C GLU A 80 -0.33 2.64 -11.53
N ARG A 81 -0.47 3.51 -10.52
CA ARG A 81 -0.89 4.90 -10.74
C ARG A 81 0.19 5.76 -11.39
N ASP A 82 1.46 5.41 -11.21
CA ASP A 82 2.58 6.11 -11.84
C ASP A 82 2.70 5.73 -13.31
N ASP A 83 2.51 4.45 -13.66
CA ASP A 83 2.45 3.97 -15.05
C ASP A 83 1.36 4.70 -15.85
N GLU A 84 0.21 4.98 -15.22
CA GLU A 84 -0.87 5.77 -15.83
C GLU A 84 -0.49 7.24 -16.06
N ARG A 85 0.28 7.85 -15.14
CA ARG A 85 0.62 9.29 -15.18
C ARG A 85 1.88 9.58 -15.98
N HIS A 86 2.85 8.67 -15.93
CA HIS A 86 4.20 8.81 -16.46
C HIS A 86 4.59 7.52 -17.19
N PRO A 87 3.92 7.20 -18.31
CA PRO A 87 4.22 5.98 -19.06
C PRO A 87 5.68 5.98 -19.53
N LEU A 88 6.36 4.85 -19.35
CA LEU A 88 7.73 4.67 -19.81
C LEU A 88 7.79 4.65 -21.34
N VAL A 89 8.48 5.62 -21.93
CA VAL A 89 8.72 5.69 -23.38
C VAL A 89 10.10 5.10 -23.68
N VAL A 90 10.13 4.06 -24.51
CA VAL A 90 11.38 3.49 -25.02
C VAL A 90 11.92 4.40 -26.13
N PRO A 91 13.14 4.96 -26.00
CA PRO A 91 13.75 5.75 -27.07
C PRO A 91 13.99 4.88 -28.33
N PRO A 92 13.95 5.48 -29.53
CA PRO A 92 14.23 4.73 -30.75
C PRO A 92 15.65 4.15 -30.71
N GLU A 93 15.79 2.89 -31.13
CA GLU A 93 17.06 2.20 -31.35
C GLU A 93 17.92 2.99 -32.35
N GLN A 94 18.91 3.74 -31.85
CA GLN A 94 19.91 4.41 -32.70
C GLN A 94 20.89 3.36 -33.25
N GLY A 95 20.48 2.58 -34.25
CA GLY A 95 21.32 1.46 -34.71
C GLY A 95 21.03 0.84 -36.08
N ALA A 96 20.10 1.37 -36.88
CA ALA A 96 19.80 0.81 -38.21
C ALA A 96 20.08 1.79 -39.37
N ALA A 97 21.05 2.69 -39.21
CA ALA A 97 21.56 3.54 -40.29
C ALA A 97 23.06 3.25 -40.47
N GLY A 98 23.39 2.31 -41.35
CA GLY A 98 24.77 1.93 -41.62
C GLY A 98 24.92 0.75 -42.56
N VAL A 99 24.23 0.75 -43.70
CA VAL A 99 24.60 -0.04 -44.89
C VAL A 99 24.39 0.79 -46.14
#